data_AF-A0A953DAU2-F1
#
_entry.id   AF-A0A953DAU2-F1
#
_cell.length_a   1.000
_cell.length_b   1.000
_cell.length_c   1.000
_cell.angle_alpha   90.00
_cell.angle_beta   90.00
_cell.angle_gamma   90.00
#
_symmetry.space_group_name_H-M   'P 1'
#
loop_
_entity.id
_entity.type
_entity.pdbx_description
1 polymer ?
#
loop_
_entity_poly.entity_id
_entity_poly.type
_entity_poly.pdbx_seq_one_letter_code
_entity_poly.pdbx_strand_id
1 'polypeptide(L)'
;MTEERSIQPIDETEIEPATQPIEEETEGQEPPMREVLADIARRLPLYAQLATRLAADTRLAASQRSSLSGLTGRNLPLGLLPGLGPLLANAERLMRSVQTINVVLHQVQPEVADEHLAAVGLTRAQVEADLRDITRITRHLGRTGVATLDTLSVQGARAAGRLVGKGLLAWRARQARRSGSQQN
;
A
#
# COMPACT_ATOMS: atom_id res chain seq x y z
N MET A 1 -48.63 69.70 -16.48
CA MET A 1 -47.58 69.58 -17.52
C MET A 1 -46.73 68.40 -17.13
N THR A 2 -46.92 67.30 -17.85
CA THR A 2 -46.37 65.98 -17.62
C THR A 2 -45.35 65.76 -18.73
N GLU A 3 -44.06 65.68 -18.42
CA GLU A 3 -43.04 65.32 -19.40
C GLU A 3 -42.70 63.84 -19.26
N GLU A 4 -43.10 63.08 -20.28
CA GLU A 4 -42.74 61.70 -20.52
C GLU A 4 -41.22 61.59 -20.70
N ARG A 5 -40.58 60.73 -19.91
CA ARG A 5 -39.19 60.32 -20.12
C ARG A 5 -39.15 59.31 -21.26
N SER A 6 -38.60 59.73 -22.39
CA SER A 6 -38.28 58.89 -23.54
C SER A 6 -37.32 57.77 -23.14
N ILE A 7 -37.80 56.53 -23.23
CA ILE A 7 -37.01 55.30 -23.05
C ILE A 7 -36.18 55.12 -24.33
N GLN A 8 -34.85 55.10 -24.22
CA GLN A 8 -33.98 54.67 -25.31
C GLN A 8 -33.94 53.12 -25.35
N PRO A 9 -33.93 52.50 -26.54
CA PRO A 9 -33.80 51.06 -26.67
C PRO A 9 -32.37 50.63 -26.29
N ILE A 10 -32.29 49.67 -25.39
CA ILE A 10 -31.06 48.92 -25.09
C ILE A 10 -30.68 48.11 -26.33
N ASP A 11 -29.52 48.42 -26.89
CA ASP A 11 -28.87 47.67 -27.97
C ASP A 11 -28.44 46.30 -27.42
N GLU A 12 -29.08 45.22 -27.88
CA GLU A 12 -28.90 43.84 -27.40
C GLU A 12 -27.66 43.14 -28.01
N THR A 13 -26.69 43.88 -28.54
CA THR A 13 -25.63 43.31 -29.38
C THR A 13 -24.22 43.49 -28.85
N GLU A 14 -23.95 43.11 -27.59
CA GLU A 14 -22.62 42.63 -27.15
C GLU A 14 -22.67 42.10 -25.71
N ILE A 15 -23.35 40.96 -25.52
CA ILE A 15 -23.01 40.08 -24.40
C ILE A 15 -22.02 39.08 -24.98
N GLU A 16 -20.73 39.41 -24.94
CA GLU A 16 -19.71 38.37 -25.00
C GLU A 16 -20.02 37.39 -23.87
N PRO A 17 -20.32 36.11 -24.13
CA PRO A 17 -20.30 35.13 -23.07
C PRO A 17 -18.83 35.00 -22.69
N ALA A 18 -18.45 35.64 -21.58
CA ALA A 18 -17.27 35.25 -20.83
C ALA A 18 -17.44 33.78 -20.48
N THR A 19 -17.05 32.91 -21.41
CA THR A 19 -16.80 31.49 -21.17
C THR A 19 -15.50 31.49 -20.39
N GLN A 20 -15.60 31.89 -19.13
CA GLN A 20 -14.69 31.37 -18.14
C GLN A 20 -14.93 29.86 -18.19
N PRO A 21 -13.91 29.04 -18.49
CA PRO A 21 -14.03 27.62 -18.28
C PRO A 21 -14.48 27.49 -16.83
N ILE A 22 -15.66 26.91 -16.64
CA ILE A 22 -16.03 26.34 -15.36
C ILE A 22 -14.95 25.28 -15.17
N GLU A 23 -13.89 25.62 -14.44
CA GLU A 23 -12.99 24.62 -13.90
C GLU A 23 -13.90 23.78 -13.02
N GLU A 24 -14.37 22.66 -13.58
CA GLU A 24 -15.00 21.60 -12.83
C GLU A 24 -14.03 21.28 -11.70
N GLU A 25 -14.28 21.85 -10.53
CA GLU A 25 -13.80 21.31 -9.28
C GLU A 25 -14.26 19.86 -9.29
N THR A 26 -13.37 18.95 -9.68
CA THR A 26 -13.56 17.51 -9.55
C THR A 26 -13.56 17.18 -8.06
N GLU A 27 -14.58 17.65 -7.35
CA GLU A 27 -14.93 17.21 -6.01
C GLU A 27 -15.35 15.75 -6.10
N GLY A 28 -14.59 14.87 -5.43
CA GLY A 28 -15.11 13.60 -4.94
C GLY A 28 -14.68 12.32 -5.67
N GLN A 29 -13.80 12.35 -6.66
CA GLN A 29 -13.23 11.12 -7.20
C GLN A 29 -12.05 10.67 -6.32
N GLU A 30 -12.21 9.63 -5.49
CA GLU A 30 -11.06 9.05 -4.77
C GLU A 30 -9.96 8.65 -5.78
N PRO A 31 -8.68 9.00 -5.51
CA PRO A 31 -7.60 8.68 -6.43
C PRO A 31 -7.53 7.17 -6.69
N PRO A 32 -7.18 6.75 -7.91
CA PRO A 32 -7.10 5.35 -8.24
C PRO A 32 -6.07 4.66 -7.35
N MET A 33 -6.39 3.45 -6.90
CA MET A 33 -5.58 2.66 -5.96
C MET A 33 -4.09 2.59 -6.28
N ARG A 34 -3.73 2.55 -7.57
CA ARG A 34 -2.34 2.52 -8.05
C ARG A 34 -1.56 3.80 -7.69
N GLU A 35 -2.21 4.95 -7.73
CA GLU A 35 -1.61 6.26 -7.45
C GLU A 35 -1.39 6.39 -5.95
N VAL A 36 -2.38 6.01 -5.14
CA VAL A 36 -2.24 5.91 -3.68
C VAL A 36 -1.08 4.99 -3.28
N LEU A 37 -0.97 3.80 -3.90
CA LEU A 37 0.14 2.89 -3.67
C LEU A 37 1.49 3.49 -4.09
N ALA A 38 1.55 4.19 -5.22
CA ALA A 38 2.77 4.84 -5.69
C ALA A 38 3.21 5.96 -4.75
N ASP A 39 2.27 6.75 -4.23
CA ASP A 39 2.53 7.83 -3.26
C ASP A 39 3.13 7.27 -1.97
N ILE A 40 2.56 6.19 -1.46
CA ILE A 40 3.05 5.52 -0.27
C ILE A 40 4.41 4.87 -0.55
N ALA A 41 4.59 4.26 -1.74
CA ALA A 41 5.86 3.67 -2.15
C ALA A 41 6.99 4.73 -2.18
N ARG A 42 6.70 5.95 -2.66
CA ARG A 42 7.64 7.08 -2.64
C ARG A 42 8.07 7.47 -1.22
N ARG A 43 7.21 7.25 -0.21
CA ARG A 43 7.51 7.53 1.21
C ARG A 43 8.23 6.40 1.95
N LEU A 44 8.38 5.21 1.36
CA LEU A 44 9.05 4.06 2.02
C LEU A 44 10.45 4.39 2.58
N PRO A 45 11.33 5.13 1.88
CA PRO A 45 12.62 5.49 2.43
C PRO A 45 12.51 6.34 3.71
N LEU A 46 11.47 7.17 3.83
CA LEU A 46 11.23 8.00 5.02
C LEU A 46 10.79 7.13 6.20
N TYR A 47 9.93 6.14 5.97
CA TYR A 47 9.54 5.17 7.01
C TYR A 47 10.72 4.34 7.51
N ALA A 48 11.62 3.91 6.61
CA ALA A 48 12.84 3.19 7.01
C ALA A 48 13.76 4.07 7.86
N GLN A 49 13.93 5.34 7.47
CA GLN A 49 14.71 6.31 8.23
C GLN A 49 14.09 6.55 9.61
N LEU A 50 12.77 6.73 9.67
CA LEU A 50 12.03 6.91 10.92
C LEU A 50 12.23 5.72 11.86
N ALA A 51 12.05 4.50 11.36
CA ALA A 51 12.26 3.28 12.15
C ALA A 51 13.71 3.18 12.65
N THR A 52 14.69 3.54 11.82
CA THR A 52 16.12 3.53 12.18
C THR A 52 16.41 4.53 13.29
N ARG A 53 15.87 5.76 13.20
CA ARG A 53 16.06 6.81 14.22
C ARG A 53 15.41 6.42 15.55
N LEU A 54 14.16 5.97 15.51
CA LEU A 54 13.44 5.51 16.70
C LEU A 54 14.14 4.31 17.36
N ALA A 55 14.60 3.33 16.57
CA ALA A 55 15.32 2.18 17.10
C ALA A 55 16.65 2.54 17.79
N ALA A 56 17.28 3.65 17.39
CA ALA A 56 18.54 4.11 17.95
C ALA A 56 18.37 5.02 19.20
N ASP A 57 17.17 5.55 19.45
CA ASP A 57 16.93 6.51 20.53
C ASP A 57 16.76 5.82 21.89
N THR A 58 17.69 6.08 22.81
CA THR A 58 17.70 5.49 24.15
C THR A 58 16.54 5.92 25.05
N ARG A 59 15.79 6.96 24.67
CA ARG A 59 14.55 7.37 25.36
C ARG A 59 13.42 6.34 25.17
N LEU A 60 13.52 5.45 24.17
CA LEU A 60 12.55 4.38 23.93
C LEU A 60 12.89 3.10 24.73
N ALA A 61 11.84 2.42 25.18
CA ALA A 61 11.97 1.12 25.83
C ALA A 61 12.64 0.10 24.90
N ALA A 62 13.41 -0.84 25.46
CA ALA A 62 14.12 -1.85 24.66
C ALA A 62 13.17 -2.69 23.79
N SER A 63 11.95 -2.96 24.27
CA SER A 63 10.90 -3.64 23.50
C SER A 63 10.44 -2.85 22.27
N GLN A 64 10.25 -1.53 22.41
CA GLN A 64 9.88 -0.63 21.31
C GLN A 64 10.98 -0.53 20.27
N ARG A 65 12.25 -0.46 20.70
CA ARG A 65 13.40 -0.45 19.79
C ARG A 65 13.55 -1.79 19.06
N SER A 66 13.31 -2.89 19.75
CA SER A 66 13.39 -4.24 19.19
C SER A 66 12.33 -4.45 18.09
N SER A 67 11.09 -4.02 18.29
CA SER A 67 10.03 -4.14 17.27
C SER A 67 10.34 -3.37 15.98
N LEU A 68 11.10 -2.27 16.08
CA LEU A 68 11.53 -1.45 14.95
C LEU A 68 12.78 -1.98 14.24
N SER A 69 13.58 -2.82 14.90
CA SER A 69 14.88 -3.29 14.37
C SER A 69 14.76 -3.98 13.00
N GLY A 70 13.66 -4.72 12.78
CA GLY A 70 13.33 -5.38 11.52
C GLY A 70 12.87 -4.44 10.40
N LEU A 71 12.62 -3.16 10.70
CA LEU A 71 12.15 -2.15 9.75
C LEU A 71 13.23 -1.13 9.36
N THR A 72 14.43 -1.24 9.96
CA THR A 72 15.56 -0.35 9.67
C THR A 72 16.07 -0.55 8.24
N GLY A 73 16.72 0.47 7.66
CA GLY A 73 17.10 0.48 6.24
C GLY A 73 17.94 -0.71 5.74
N ARG A 74 18.61 -1.45 6.64
CA ARG A 74 19.34 -2.70 6.29
C ARG A 74 18.43 -3.93 6.19
N ASN A 75 17.28 -3.91 6.85
CA ASN A 75 16.32 -5.01 6.94
C ASN A 75 15.00 -4.71 6.19
N LEU A 76 14.79 -3.47 5.74
CA LEU A 76 13.59 -3.10 4.99
C LEU A 76 13.61 -3.85 3.65
N PRO A 77 12.55 -4.61 3.32
CA PRO A 77 12.46 -5.25 2.02
C PRO A 77 12.33 -4.23 0.91
N LEU A 78 13.39 -4.10 0.14
CA LEU A 78 13.33 -3.41 -1.15
C LEU A 78 12.39 -4.12 -2.16
N GLY A 79 11.91 -5.33 -1.86
CA GLY A 79 10.92 -6.07 -2.65
C GLY A 79 9.50 -5.45 -2.72
N LEU A 80 9.30 -4.25 -2.19
CA LEU A 80 8.07 -3.45 -2.32
C LEU A 80 7.98 -2.70 -3.67
N LEU A 81 8.98 -2.86 -4.57
CA LEU A 81 8.92 -2.39 -5.95
C LEU A 81 7.73 -3.01 -6.71
N PRO A 82 6.89 -2.20 -7.38
CA PRO A 82 5.82 -2.71 -8.22
C PRO A 82 6.42 -3.57 -9.35
N GLY A 83 6.07 -4.85 -9.39
CA GLY A 83 6.43 -5.79 -10.47
C GLY A 83 7.09 -7.12 -10.07
N LEU A 84 7.47 -7.33 -8.79
CA LEU A 84 8.35 -8.48 -8.42
C LEU A 84 7.80 -9.45 -7.33
N GLY A 85 6.58 -9.27 -6.81
CA GLY A 85 5.98 -10.20 -5.84
C GLY A 85 4.45 -10.20 -5.86
N PRO A 86 3.79 -11.18 -5.20
CA PRO A 86 2.33 -11.18 -5.09
C PRO A 86 1.88 -9.92 -4.35
N LEU A 87 1.15 -9.04 -5.06
CA LEU A 87 0.78 -7.70 -4.61
C LEU A 87 0.17 -7.68 -3.20
N LEU A 88 -0.66 -8.66 -2.87
CA LEU A 88 -1.30 -8.78 -1.56
C LEU A 88 -0.30 -9.01 -0.42
N ALA A 89 0.67 -9.91 -0.59
CA ALA A 89 1.66 -10.21 0.46
C ALA A 89 2.56 -9.00 0.74
N ASN A 90 2.90 -8.25 -0.32
CA ASN A 90 3.66 -7.02 -0.21
C ASN A 90 2.86 -5.91 0.50
N ALA A 91 1.58 -5.74 0.16
CA ALA A 91 0.69 -4.78 0.82
C ALA A 91 0.50 -5.10 2.31
N GLU A 92 0.28 -6.37 2.67
CA GLU A 92 0.13 -6.79 4.07
C GLU A 92 1.40 -6.57 4.89
N ARG A 93 2.57 -6.82 4.29
CA ARG A 93 3.86 -6.56 4.95
C ARG A 93 4.09 -5.07 5.16
N LEU A 94 3.76 -4.25 4.17
CA LEU A 94 3.84 -2.80 4.28
C LEU A 94 2.88 -2.27 5.37
N MET A 95 1.64 -2.75 5.37
CA MET A 95 0.62 -2.44 6.37
C MET A 95 1.16 -2.69 7.78
N ARG A 96 1.68 -3.90 8.03
CA ARG A 96 2.26 -4.26 9.34
C ARG A 96 3.43 -3.36 9.72
N SER A 97 4.29 -3.01 8.77
CA SER A 97 5.44 -2.14 9.02
C SER A 97 5.01 -0.74 9.46
N VAL A 98 4.11 -0.10 8.72
CA VAL A 98 3.57 1.22 9.05
C VAL A 98 2.74 1.15 10.35
N GLN A 99 2.00 0.07 10.56
CA GLN A 99 1.25 -0.16 11.81
C GLN A 99 2.17 -0.25 13.02
N THR A 100 3.28 -0.99 12.94
CA THR A 100 4.27 -1.07 14.03
C THR A 100 4.85 0.29 14.36
N ILE A 101 5.22 1.08 13.33
CA ILE A 101 5.68 2.46 13.52
C ILE A 101 4.60 3.29 14.21
N ASN A 102 3.36 3.25 13.71
CA ASN A 102 2.25 4.01 14.28
C ASN A 102 1.99 3.67 15.75
N VAL A 103 2.03 2.38 16.11
CA VAL A 103 1.87 1.93 17.50
C VAL A 103 3.00 2.48 18.37
N VAL A 104 4.26 2.43 17.92
CA VAL A 104 5.37 2.99 18.70
C VAL A 104 5.21 4.50 18.87
N LEU A 105 4.82 5.23 17.83
CA LEU A 105 4.56 6.68 17.89
C LEU A 105 3.46 7.05 18.89
N HIS A 106 2.50 6.16 19.15
CA HIS A 106 1.45 6.35 20.16
C HIS A 106 1.88 5.97 21.59
N GLN A 107 2.96 5.22 21.76
CA GLN A 107 3.45 4.77 23.06
C GLN A 107 4.58 5.63 23.63
N VAL A 108 5.27 6.40 22.78
CA VAL A 108 6.34 7.30 23.20
C VAL A 108 5.81 8.67 23.59
N GLN A 109 6.61 9.45 24.32
CA GLN A 109 6.29 10.85 24.62
C GLN A 109 6.05 11.63 23.32
N PRO A 110 4.99 12.47 23.25
CA PRO A 110 4.58 13.11 22.02
C PRO A 110 5.69 13.97 21.41
N GLU A 111 6.45 14.68 22.24
CA GLU A 111 7.57 15.54 21.83
C GLU A 111 8.68 14.72 21.17
N VAL A 112 8.98 13.52 21.69
CA VAL A 112 10.01 12.63 21.12
C VAL A 112 9.56 12.10 19.76
N ALA A 113 8.30 11.70 19.64
CA ALA A 113 7.78 11.22 18.36
C ALA A 113 7.72 12.36 17.32
N ASP A 114 7.31 13.56 17.72
CA ASP A 114 7.24 14.72 16.83
C ASP A 114 8.63 15.16 16.36
N GLU A 115 9.64 15.10 17.24
CA GLU A 115 11.05 15.33 16.89
C GLU A 115 11.52 14.37 15.78
N HIS A 116 11.25 13.08 15.92
CA HIS A 116 11.66 12.07 14.92
C HIS A 116 10.88 12.15 13.62
N LEU A 117 9.58 12.45 13.69
CA LEU A 117 8.73 12.67 12.52
C LEU A 117 9.19 13.89 11.72
N ALA A 118 9.41 15.02 12.39
CA ALA A 118 9.91 16.24 11.77
C ALA A 118 11.29 16.02 11.11
N ALA A 119 12.17 15.26 11.76
CA ALA A 119 13.51 14.97 11.24
C ALA A 119 13.52 14.17 9.93
N VAL A 120 12.44 13.46 9.59
CA VAL A 120 12.29 12.72 8.32
C VAL A 120 11.25 13.35 7.39
N GLY A 121 10.68 14.50 7.75
CA GLY A 121 9.65 15.18 6.95
C GLY A 121 8.31 14.44 6.91
N LEU A 122 7.96 13.70 7.97
CA LEU A 122 6.65 13.06 8.11
C LEU A 122 5.82 13.74 9.20
N THR A 123 4.51 13.55 9.14
CA THR A 123 3.56 13.98 10.18
C THR A 123 2.76 12.79 10.68
N ARG A 124 2.21 12.87 11.91
CA ARG A 124 1.31 11.83 12.43
C ARG A 124 0.12 11.59 11.52
N ALA A 125 -0.48 12.68 11.05
CA ALA A 125 -1.60 12.63 10.11
C ALA A 125 -1.25 11.88 8.82
N GLN A 126 -0.03 12.06 8.29
CA GLN A 126 0.42 11.32 7.10
C GLN A 126 0.58 9.82 7.39
N VAL A 127 1.18 9.45 8.52
CA VAL A 127 1.36 8.04 8.91
C VAL A 127 0.00 7.35 9.08
N GLU A 128 -0.95 8.03 9.72
CA GLU A 128 -2.30 7.52 9.91
C GLU A 128 -3.08 7.42 8.59
N ALA A 129 -2.96 8.41 7.72
CA ALA A 129 -3.58 8.39 6.39
C ALA A 129 -3.05 7.23 5.56
N ASP A 130 -1.72 7.07 5.50
CA ASP A 130 -1.08 5.96 4.78
C ASP A 130 -1.52 4.61 5.34
N LEU A 131 -1.58 4.46 6.67
CA LEU A 131 -2.04 3.22 7.30
C LEU A 131 -3.50 2.90 6.95
N ARG A 132 -4.39 3.90 6.96
CA ARG A 132 -5.79 3.74 6.53
C ARG A 132 -5.86 3.29 5.07
N ASP A 133 -5.10 3.92 4.19
CA ASP A 133 -5.09 3.65 2.77
C ASP A 133 -4.55 2.24 2.46
N ILE A 134 -3.40 1.85 3.02
CA ILE A 134 -2.84 0.50 2.83
C ILE A 134 -3.81 -0.55 3.37
N THR A 135 -4.50 -0.28 4.48
CA THR A 135 -5.51 -1.19 5.04
C THR A 135 -6.69 -1.36 4.10
N ARG A 136 -7.20 -0.26 3.51
CA ARG A 136 -8.29 -0.28 2.51
C ARG A 136 -7.90 -1.12 1.30
N ILE A 137 -6.70 -0.88 0.78
CA ILE A 137 -6.12 -1.57 -0.37
C ILE A 137 -5.96 -3.06 -0.09
N THR A 138 -5.33 -3.42 1.03
CA THR A 138 -5.10 -4.83 1.42
C THR A 138 -6.42 -5.60 1.54
N ARG A 139 -7.46 -4.98 2.13
CA ARG A 139 -8.80 -5.57 2.21
C ARG A 139 -9.45 -5.73 0.85
N HIS A 140 -9.27 -4.78 -0.07
CA HIS A 140 -9.80 -4.89 -1.42
C HIS A 140 -9.13 -6.03 -2.19
N LEU A 141 -7.78 -6.10 -2.19
CA LEU A 141 -7.02 -7.18 -2.82
C LEU A 141 -7.39 -8.57 -2.24
N GLY A 142 -7.59 -8.65 -0.92
CA GLY A 142 -8.01 -9.89 -0.27
C GLY A 142 -9.37 -10.39 -0.76
N ARG A 143 -10.36 -9.50 -0.91
CA ARG A 143 -11.69 -9.85 -1.43
C ARG A 143 -11.65 -10.28 -2.89
N THR A 144 -10.92 -9.56 -3.73
CA THR A 144 -10.79 -9.86 -5.16
C THR A 144 -10.01 -11.15 -5.41
N GLY A 145 -8.97 -11.42 -4.60
CA GLY A 145 -8.20 -12.66 -4.67
C GLY A 145 -9.04 -13.92 -4.34
N VAL A 146 -9.95 -13.83 -3.36
CA VAL A 146 -10.89 -14.92 -3.03
C VAL A 146 -11.88 -15.16 -4.17
N ALA A 147 -12.46 -14.10 -4.75
CA ALA A 147 -13.39 -14.23 -5.88
C ALA A 147 -12.76 -14.83 -7.15
N THR A 148 -11.45 -14.61 -7.35
CA THR A 148 -10.71 -15.16 -8.50
C THR A 148 -10.31 -16.63 -8.27
N LEU A 149 -10.17 -17.06 -7.01
CA LEU A 149 -9.94 -18.47 -6.65
C LEU A 149 -11.20 -19.32 -6.87
N ASP A 150 -12.39 -18.78 -6.56
CA ASP A 150 -13.66 -19.49 -6.73
C ASP A 150 -13.94 -19.82 -8.20
N THR A 151 -13.54 -18.98 -9.14
CA THR A 151 -13.68 -19.21 -10.58
C THR A 151 -12.63 -20.15 -11.19
N LEU A 152 -11.52 -20.42 -10.49
CA LEU A 152 -10.46 -21.36 -10.92
C LEU A 152 -10.55 -22.75 -10.25
N SER A 153 -11.49 -22.93 -9.33
CA SER A 153 -11.54 -24.06 -8.39
C SER A 153 -11.88 -25.43 -9.01
N VAL A 154 -12.60 -25.51 -10.14
CA VAL A 154 -13.08 -26.81 -10.66
C VAL A 154 -12.21 -27.42 -11.77
N GLN A 155 -11.46 -26.61 -12.52
CA GLN A 155 -10.65 -27.09 -13.65
C GLN A 155 -9.14 -27.07 -13.39
N GLY A 156 -8.61 -26.12 -12.61
CA GLY A 156 -7.17 -26.01 -12.32
C GLY A 156 -6.63 -27.12 -11.39
N ALA A 157 -7.44 -27.54 -10.40
CA ALA A 157 -7.05 -28.56 -9.43
C ALA A 157 -6.81 -29.96 -10.06
N ARG A 158 -7.52 -30.30 -11.14
CA ARG A 158 -7.33 -31.58 -11.85
C ARG A 158 -6.07 -31.62 -12.71
N ALA A 159 -5.59 -30.48 -13.19
CA ALA A 159 -4.37 -30.39 -13.99
C ALA A 159 -3.11 -30.47 -13.12
N ALA A 160 -3.08 -29.76 -11.99
CA ALA A 160 -1.95 -29.76 -11.06
C ALA A 160 -1.74 -31.13 -10.38
N GLY A 161 -2.81 -31.83 -10.01
CA GLY A 161 -2.73 -33.17 -9.38
C GLY A 161 -2.11 -34.25 -10.28
N ARG A 162 -2.30 -34.16 -11.62
CA ARG A 162 -1.73 -35.14 -12.57
C ARG A 162 -0.23 -34.99 -12.78
N LEU A 163 0.34 -33.80 -12.54
CA LEU A 163 1.77 -33.55 -12.69
C LEU A 163 2.56 -33.93 -11.43
N VAL A 164 2.00 -33.66 -10.24
CA VAL A 164 2.62 -34.06 -8.96
C VAL A 164 2.60 -35.58 -8.77
N GLY A 165 1.51 -36.26 -9.14
CA GLY A 165 1.37 -37.72 -8.98
C GLY A 165 2.40 -38.54 -9.78
N LYS A 166 2.73 -38.11 -11.00
CA LYS A 166 3.72 -38.81 -11.85
C LYS A 166 5.15 -38.63 -11.34
N GLY A 167 5.48 -37.46 -10.80
CA GLY A 167 6.80 -37.17 -10.22
C GLY A 167 7.09 -38.00 -8.95
N LEU A 168 6.10 -38.13 -8.07
CA LEU A 168 6.23 -38.88 -6.81
C LEU A 168 6.41 -40.40 -7.05
N LEU A 169 5.68 -40.95 -8.02
CA LEU A 169 5.79 -42.36 -8.41
C LEU A 169 7.14 -42.67 -9.06
N ALA A 170 7.65 -41.78 -9.91
CA ALA A 170 8.96 -41.91 -10.54
C ALA A 170 10.13 -41.82 -9.53
N TRP A 171 9.96 -41.04 -8.45
CA TRP A 171 10.91 -40.96 -7.34
C TRP A 171 10.93 -42.25 -6.49
N ARG A 172 9.76 -42.79 -6.13
CA ARG A 172 9.65 -44.07 -5.41
C ARG A 172 10.23 -45.25 -6.18
N ALA A 173 10.00 -45.31 -7.50
CA ALA A 173 10.57 -46.36 -8.35
C ALA A 173 12.12 -46.32 -8.42
N ARG A 174 12.72 -45.13 -8.23
CA ARG A 174 14.17 -44.94 -8.23
C ARG A 174 14.80 -45.31 -6.88
N GLN A 175 14.08 -45.14 -5.79
CA GLN A 175 14.52 -45.51 -4.44
C GLN A 175 14.56 -47.03 -4.26
N ALA A 176 13.58 -47.76 -4.81
CA ALA A 176 13.54 -49.22 -4.77
C ALA A 176 14.71 -49.90 -5.53
N ARG A 177 15.30 -49.23 -6.53
CA ARG A 177 16.47 -49.76 -7.27
C ARG A 177 17.81 -49.54 -6.55
N ARG A 178 17.87 -48.67 -5.55
CA ARG A 178 19.10 -48.39 -4.78
C ARG A 178 19.26 -49.27 -3.54
N SER A 179 18.18 -49.88 -3.05
CA SER A 179 18.20 -50.78 -1.89
C SER A 179 18.46 -52.25 -2.24
N GLY A 180 18.60 -52.60 -3.52
CA GLY A 180 18.83 -53.98 -3.99
C GLY A 180 20.30 -54.36 -4.22
N SER A 181 21.27 -53.47 -3.95
CA SER A 181 22.69 -53.70 -4.28
C SER A 181 23.61 -53.82 -3.07
N GLN A 182 23.09 -54.21 -1.91
CA GLN A 182 23.88 -54.70 -0.77
C GLN A 182 23.44 -56.13 -0.45
N GLN A 183 23.82 -57.06 -1.32
CA GLN A 183 23.90 -58.49 -1.04
C GLN A 183 24.70 -59.10 -2.19
N ASN A 184 26.01 -58.87 -2.15
CA ASN A 184 27.02 -59.78 -2.70
C ASN A 184 28.35 -59.49 -2.02
#